data_AF-A0AAW8W170-F1
#
_entry.id   AF-A0AAW8W170-F1
#
_cell.length_a   1.000
_cell.length_b   1.000
_cell.length_c   1.000
_cell.angle_alpha   90.00
_cell.angle_beta   90.00
_cell.angle_gamma   90.00
#
_symmetry.space_group_name_H-M   'P 1'
#
loop_
_entity.id
_entity.type
_entity.pdbx_description
1 polymer ?
#
loop_
_entity_poly.entity_id
_entity_poly.type
_entity_poly.pdbx_seq_one_letter_code
_entity_poly.pdbx_strand_id
1 'polypeptide(L)'
;MGHRLRQHQVAKEKWWNFVVAFVINNADHQLSKADIKYLENLMYQRAQQSQRMQLFNGNTPHKSFVAEGRKYDLAEVFENIDLLLRAFDLPVFAPAPPTPKALKLTPVATPASQHPKMTRQGESDRTFWFDGRGSQTRATYTPEGNLLVHRGSRLTPKAPAKSFNPVPVRRLEQAGVIKDNVFVDDYLFTSPSTAGSVIYKARCNGWTMWHDQAGKTLDQRFRT
;
A
#
# COMPACT_ATOMS: atom_id res chain seq x y z
N MET A 1 -15.85 3.35 -26.08
CA MET A 1 -15.59 2.76 -24.74
C MET A 1 -16.70 1.82 -24.22
N GLY A 2 -17.98 2.02 -24.56
CA GLY A 2 -19.07 1.26 -23.93
C GLY A 2 -19.13 -0.26 -24.17
N HIS A 3 -18.63 -0.79 -25.29
CA HIS A 3 -18.79 -2.22 -25.59
C HIS A 3 -17.93 -3.16 -24.72
N ARG A 4 -16.68 -2.78 -24.43
CA ARG A 4 -15.78 -3.57 -23.57
C ARG A 4 -16.20 -3.55 -22.10
N LEU A 5 -16.59 -2.38 -21.59
CA LEU A 5 -17.13 -2.25 -20.23
C LEU A 5 -18.37 -3.13 -20.04
N ARG A 6 -19.28 -3.12 -21.03
CA ARG A 6 -20.44 -4.02 -21.04
C ARG A 6 -20.03 -5.49 -21.08
N GLN A 7 -19.01 -5.87 -21.85
CA GLN A 7 -18.51 -7.25 -21.87
C GLN A 7 -18.02 -7.71 -20.51
N HIS A 8 -17.23 -6.90 -19.78
CA HIS A 8 -16.78 -7.24 -18.43
C HIS A 8 -17.93 -7.39 -17.42
N GLN A 9 -18.96 -6.53 -17.54
CA GLN A 9 -20.15 -6.60 -16.69
C GLN A 9 -21.01 -7.83 -17.01
N VAL A 10 -21.19 -8.16 -18.29
CA VAL A 10 -21.91 -9.36 -18.75
C VAL A 10 -21.18 -10.64 -18.38
N ALA A 11 -19.84 -10.64 -18.44
CA ALA A 11 -18.99 -11.76 -18.05
C ALA A 11 -18.96 -12.02 -16.52
N LYS A 12 -19.62 -11.16 -15.70
CA LYS A 12 -19.67 -11.25 -14.23
C LYS A 12 -18.29 -11.44 -13.59
N GLU A 13 -17.29 -10.77 -14.15
CA GLU A 13 -15.93 -10.86 -13.69
C GLU A 13 -15.78 -10.18 -12.32
N LYS A 14 -15.32 -10.94 -11.32
CA LYS A 14 -15.25 -10.48 -9.92
C LYS A 14 -13.96 -9.72 -9.57
N TRP A 15 -13.15 -9.38 -10.56
CA TRP A 15 -11.81 -8.80 -10.33
C TRP A 15 -11.78 -7.26 -10.37
N TRP A 16 -12.88 -6.59 -10.71
CA TRP A 16 -12.98 -5.12 -10.71
C TRP A 16 -14.20 -4.61 -9.93
N ASN A 17 -14.10 -3.39 -9.39
CA ASN A 17 -15.16 -2.75 -8.58
C ASN A 17 -15.60 -1.38 -9.12
N PHE A 18 -14.68 -0.63 -9.74
CA PHE A 18 -14.95 0.69 -10.30
C PHE A 18 -14.00 0.95 -11.47
N VAL A 19 -14.30 1.98 -12.27
CA VAL A 19 -13.53 2.40 -13.43
C VAL A 19 -13.20 3.88 -13.30
N VAL A 20 -11.96 4.24 -13.62
CA VAL A 20 -11.52 5.63 -13.75
C VAL A 20 -11.37 5.93 -15.23
N ALA A 21 -11.99 7.01 -15.70
CA ALA A 21 -11.91 7.45 -17.10
C ALA A 21 -11.30 8.84 -17.17
N PHE A 22 -10.28 9.01 -18.01
CA PHE A 22 -9.68 10.30 -18.31
C PHE A 22 -10.22 10.80 -19.64
N VAL A 23 -10.68 12.04 -19.65
CA VAL A 23 -11.19 12.72 -20.84
C VAL A 23 -10.31 13.93 -21.10
N ILE A 24 -9.67 13.98 -22.26
CA ILE A 24 -8.91 15.14 -22.68
C ILE A 24 -9.81 15.99 -23.56
N ASN A 25 -10.20 17.15 -23.04
CA ASN A 25 -11.02 18.14 -23.71
C ASN A 25 -10.16 19.37 -24.08
N ASN A 26 -9.08 19.14 -24.81
CA ASN A 26 -8.23 20.21 -25.32
C ASN A 26 -8.17 20.11 -26.84
N ALA A 27 -8.61 21.16 -27.54
CA ALA A 27 -8.65 21.22 -28.99
C ALA A 27 -7.25 21.08 -29.61
N ASP A 28 -6.22 21.56 -28.89
CA ASP A 28 -4.83 21.55 -29.34
C ASP A 28 -4.07 20.25 -28.98
N HIS A 29 -4.66 19.40 -28.13
CA HIS A 29 -4.04 18.14 -27.66
C HIS A 29 -4.94 16.93 -27.88
N GLN A 30 -5.51 16.80 -29.08
CA GLN A 30 -6.19 15.57 -29.46
C GLN A 30 -5.20 14.39 -29.46
N LEU A 31 -5.56 13.30 -28.78
CA LEU A 31 -4.79 12.08 -28.78
C LEU A 31 -5.10 11.26 -30.02
N SER A 32 -4.06 10.97 -30.81
CA SER A 32 -4.15 10.03 -31.91
C SER A 32 -4.31 8.58 -31.42
N LYS A 33 -4.67 7.64 -32.30
CA LYS A 33 -4.65 6.20 -31.97
C LYS A 33 -3.25 5.71 -31.58
N ALA A 34 -2.20 6.30 -32.16
CA ALA A 34 -0.82 5.97 -31.82
C ALA A 34 -0.46 6.51 -30.42
N ASP A 35 -0.92 7.71 -30.09
CA ASP A 35 -0.73 8.35 -28.78
C ASP A 35 -1.37 7.52 -27.67
N ILE A 36 -2.61 7.05 -27.89
CA ILE A 36 -3.33 6.19 -26.93
C ILE A 36 -2.57 4.89 -26.69
N LYS A 37 -2.08 4.23 -27.75
CA LYS A 37 -1.29 2.99 -27.62
C LYS A 37 0.05 3.22 -26.93
N TYR A 38 0.68 4.36 -27.19
CA TYR A 38 1.91 4.76 -26.51
C TYR A 38 1.67 4.99 -25.01
N LEU A 39 0.63 5.74 -24.66
CA LEU A 39 0.23 5.99 -23.27
C LEU A 39 -0.18 4.69 -22.55
N GLU A 40 -0.91 3.80 -23.21
CA GLU A 40 -1.27 2.48 -22.67
C GLU A 40 -0.02 1.65 -22.35
N ASN A 41 0.94 1.60 -23.27
CA ASN A 41 2.22 0.94 -23.04
C ASN A 41 3.01 1.58 -21.88
N LEU A 42 3.09 2.91 -21.84
CA LEU A 42 3.78 3.65 -20.78
C LEU A 42 3.15 3.38 -19.40
N MET A 43 1.82 3.50 -19.28
CA MET A 43 1.09 3.22 -18.05
C MET A 43 1.25 1.76 -17.63
N TYR A 44 1.22 0.82 -18.57
CA TYR A 44 1.46 -0.60 -18.30
C TYR A 44 2.86 -0.83 -17.72
N GLN A 45 3.90 -0.27 -18.33
CA GLN A 45 5.28 -0.39 -17.83
C GLN A 45 5.42 0.21 -16.43
N ARG A 46 4.84 1.40 -16.19
CA ARG A 46 4.88 2.05 -14.88
C ARG A 46 4.12 1.27 -13.81
N ALA A 47 2.97 0.69 -14.15
CA ALA A 47 2.20 -0.16 -13.24
C ALA A 47 2.92 -1.49 -12.93
N GLN A 48 3.64 -2.08 -13.90
CA GLN A 48 4.50 -3.24 -13.64
C GLN A 48 5.65 -2.90 -12.69
N GLN A 49 6.31 -1.75 -12.91
CA GLN A 49 7.40 -1.26 -12.07
C GLN A 49 6.92 -0.90 -10.65
N SER A 50 5.68 -0.43 -10.50
CA SER A 50 5.15 -0.07 -9.19
C SER A 50 4.96 -1.26 -8.26
N GLN A 51 4.70 -2.46 -8.80
CA GLN A 51 4.37 -3.67 -8.03
C GLN A 51 3.22 -3.51 -7.03
N ARG A 52 2.36 -2.49 -7.23
CA ARG A 52 1.23 -2.19 -6.32
C ARG A 52 -0.04 -2.96 -6.63
N MET A 53 -0.22 -3.36 -7.89
CA MET A 53 -1.47 -3.96 -8.37
C MET A 53 -1.17 -5.22 -9.17
N GLN A 54 -2.09 -6.18 -9.09
CA GLN A 54 -2.11 -7.30 -10.03
C GLN A 54 -2.71 -6.80 -11.35
N LEU A 55 -1.95 -6.97 -12.44
CA LEU A 55 -2.42 -6.61 -13.78
C LEU A 55 -3.20 -7.77 -14.38
N PHE A 56 -4.50 -7.58 -14.60
CA PHE A 56 -5.37 -8.52 -15.29
C PHE A 56 -5.43 -8.22 -16.78
N ASN A 57 -4.27 -8.18 -17.44
CA ASN A 57 -4.17 -8.06 -18.89
C ASN A 57 -3.28 -9.19 -19.42
N GLY A 58 -3.87 -10.14 -20.14
CA GLY A 58 -3.15 -11.29 -20.71
C GLY A 58 -2.16 -10.92 -21.82
N ASN A 59 -2.23 -9.69 -22.34
CA ASN A 59 -1.37 -9.20 -23.42
C ASN A 59 -0.56 -7.97 -22.98
N THR A 60 0.71 -7.91 -23.38
CA THR A 60 1.54 -6.70 -23.25
C THR A 60 1.11 -5.68 -24.31
N PRO A 61 0.74 -4.43 -23.94
CA PRO A 61 0.33 -3.42 -24.90
C PRO A 61 1.46 -3.07 -25.88
N HIS A 62 1.12 -2.95 -27.17
CA HIS A 62 2.07 -2.63 -28.23
C HIS A 62 2.55 -1.18 -28.13
N LYS A 63 3.87 -0.98 -28.05
CA LYS A 63 4.47 0.36 -28.08
C LYS A 63 4.43 0.94 -29.50
N SER A 64 3.47 1.82 -29.75
CA SER A 64 3.39 2.55 -31.03
C SER A 64 4.55 3.56 -31.18
N PHE A 65 4.95 3.79 -32.43
CA PHE A 65 5.92 4.83 -32.76
C PHE A 65 5.26 6.22 -32.67
N VAL A 66 5.95 7.14 -32.01
CA VAL A 66 5.54 8.53 -31.81
C VAL A 66 6.79 9.40 -31.96
N ALA A 67 6.66 10.58 -32.58
CA ALA A 67 7.76 11.53 -32.76
C ALA A 67 8.31 12.01 -31.40
N GLU A 68 9.58 12.38 -31.34
CA GLU A 68 10.26 12.70 -30.09
C GLU A 68 9.61 13.87 -29.34
N GLY A 69 9.32 14.98 -30.01
CA GLY A 69 8.59 16.11 -29.41
C GLY A 69 7.26 15.67 -28.79
N ARG A 70 6.52 14.83 -29.51
CA ARG A 70 5.23 14.31 -29.05
C ARG A 70 5.34 13.35 -27.86
N LYS A 71 6.49 12.70 -27.64
CA LYS A 71 6.71 11.88 -26.43
C LYS A 71 6.75 12.73 -25.16
N TYR A 72 7.24 13.96 -25.23
CA TYR A 72 7.27 14.88 -24.10
C TYR A 72 5.84 15.29 -23.72
N ASP A 73 5.01 15.67 -24.69
CA ASP A 73 3.59 15.97 -24.45
C ASP A 73 2.88 14.78 -23.76
N LEU A 74 3.11 13.56 -24.24
CA LEU A 74 2.48 12.36 -23.68
C LEU A 74 3.04 12.02 -22.29
N ALA A 75 4.29 12.37 -21.99
CA ALA A 75 4.84 12.21 -20.65
C ALA A 75 4.16 13.17 -19.66
N GLU A 76 3.94 14.43 -20.05
CA GLU A 76 3.21 15.40 -19.25
C GLU A 76 1.75 14.96 -19.01
N VAL A 77 1.07 14.46 -20.04
CA VAL A 77 -0.27 13.87 -19.91
C VAL A 77 -0.26 12.72 -18.90
N PHE A 78 0.74 11.84 -18.95
CA PHE A 78 0.89 10.76 -17.99
C PHE A 78 1.12 11.28 -16.56
N GLU A 79 1.96 12.28 -16.37
CA GLU A 79 2.21 12.88 -15.05
C GLU A 79 0.95 13.48 -14.44
N ASN A 80 0.13 14.17 -15.25
CA ASN A 80 -1.17 14.69 -14.82
C ASN A 80 -2.13 13.56 -14.41
N ILE A 81 -2.17 12.47 -15.18
CA ILE A 81 -2.97 11.29 -14.84
C ILE A 81 -2.51 10.68 -13.51
N ASP A 82 -1.20 10.47 -13.32
CA ASP A 82 -0.64 9.91 -12.09
C ASP A 82 -0.90 10.82 -10.88
N LEU A 83 -0.77 12.14 -11.05
CA LEU A 83 -1.09 13.12 -10.01
C LEU A 83 -2.56 13.03 -9.58
N LEU A 84 -3.48 13.03 -10.53
CA LEU A 84 -4.91 12.93 -10.24
C LEU A 84 -5.23 11.61 -9.54
N LEU A 85 -4.71 10.49 -10.03
CA LEU A 85 -4.91 9.19 -9.40
C LEU A 85 -4.41 9.19 -7.95
N ARG A 86 -3.23 9.74 -7.67
CA ARG A 86 -2.71 9.89 -6.31
C ARG A 86 -3.59 10.78 -5.44
N ALA A 87 -4.15 11.86 -5.98
CA ALA A 87 -5.06 12.73 -5.26
C ALA A 87 -6.37 12.03 -4.87
N PHE A 88 -6.78 11.00 -5.61
CA PHE A 88 -7.90 10.12 -5.30
C PHE A 88 -7.49 8.85 -4.53
N ASP A 89 -6.33 8.85 -3.86
CA ASP A 89 -5.79 7.72 -3.10
C ASP A 89 -5.58 6.44 -3.93
N LEU A 90 -5.35 6.59 -5.23
CA LEU A 90 -5.03 5.52 -6.18
C LEU A 90 -3.60 5.68 -6.71
N PRO A 91 -2.55 5.46 -5.92
CA PRO A 91 -1.16 5.64 -6.38
C PRO A 91 -0.71 4.47 -7.29
N VAL A 92 -1.41 4.22 -8.40
CA VAL A 92 -1.22 3.06 -9.31
C VAL A 92 0.21 2.97 -9.85
N PHE A 93 0.79 4.11 -10.19
CA PHE A 93 2.10 4.21 -10.85
C PHE A 93 3.21 4.67 -9.94
N ALA A 94 2.89 5.18 -8.74
CA ALA A 94 3.91 5.47 -7.76
C ALA A 94 4.65 4.18 -7.42
N PRO A 95 5.98 4.18 -7.30
CA PRO A 95 6.69 3.00 -6.81
C PRO A 95 5.99 2.52 -5.54
N ALA A 96 5.80 1.21 -5.37
CA ALA A 96 5.36 0.66 -4.10
C ALA A 96 6.13 1.40 -3.00
N PRO A 97 5.48 1.80 -1.89
CA PRO A 97 6.26 2.24 -0.74
C PRO A 97 7.30 1.14 -0.57
N PRO A 98 8.60 1.46 -0.44
CA PRO A 98 9.62 0.42 -0.39
C PRO A 98 9.06 -0.64 0.53
N THR A 99 8.76 -1.84 -0.02
CA THR A 99 8.47 -2.99 0.84
C THR A 99 9.57 -2.91 1.88
N PRO A 100 9.29 -2.90 3.19
CA PRO A 100 10.35 -2.65 4.13
C PRO A 100 11.39 -3.75 3.93
N LYS A 101 12.42 -3.45 3.13
CA LYS A 101 13.78 -3.75 3.48
C LYS A 101 13.81 -3.19 4.89
N ALA A 102 13.95 -4.08 5.87
CA ALA A 102 14.28 -3.69 7.22
C ALA A 102 15.19 -2.47 7.09
N LEU A 103 14.68 -1.30 7.48
CA LEU A 103 15.53 -0.16 7.71
C LEU A 103 16.37 -0.64 8.88
N LYS A 104 17.49 -1.29 8.58
CA LYS A 104 18.55 -1.53 9.54
C LYS A 104 18.98 -0.13 9.93
N LEU A 105 18.40 0.37 11.03
CA LEU A 105 18.96 1.46 11.78
C LEU A 105 20.26 0.91 12.36
N THR A 106 21.32 0.88 11.55
CA THR A 106 22.66 0.75 12.09
C THR A 106 22.89 1.97 12.98
N PRO A 107 23.40 1.81 14.20
CA PRO A 107 23.73 2.93 15.07
C PRO A 107 24.89 3.68 14.42
N VAL A 108 24.60 4.71 13.64
CA VAL A 108 25.60 5.73 13.31
C VAL A 108 25.74 6.58 14.56
N ALA A 109 26.90 6.48 15.19
CA ALA A 109 27.31 7.36 16.25
C ALA A 109 27.26 8.82 15.73
N THR A 110 26.29 9.59 16.20
CA THR A 110 26.19 11.02 15.95
C THR A 110 27.05 11.76 16.97
N PRO A 111 28.09 12.53 16.59
CA PRO A 111 28.56 13.60 17.44
C PRO A 111 27.51 14.71 17.44
N ALA A 112 27.20 15.18 18.64
CA ALA A 112 26.20 16.20 18.93
C ALA A 112 26.20 17.38 17.95
N SER A 113 25.05 17.67 17.35
CA SER A 113 24.68 19.02 16.94
C SER A 113 23.16 19.18 16.89
N GLN A 114 22.75 20.36 17.34
CA GLN A 114 21.44 20.72 17.87
C GLN A 114 20.41 20.95 16.75
N HIS A 115 19.29 20.24 16.80
CA HIS A 115 18.00 20.66 16.27
C HIS A 115 16.89 20.15 17.21
N PRO A 116 15.77 20.88 17.33
CA PRO A 116 15.08 21.09 18.60
C PRO A 116 14.27 19.87 19.07
N LYS A 117 14.32 19.63 20.38
CA LYS A 117 13.41 18.76 21.11
C LYS A 117 11.97 19.20 20.87
N MET A 118 11.25 18.52 20.00
CA MET A 118 9.79 18.56 20.01
C MET A 118 9.30 17.47 20.96
N THR A 119 9.19 17.80 22.25
CA THR A 119 8.53 16.96 23.24
C THR A 119 7.01 17.06 23.13
N ARG A 120 6.37 15.89 22.95
CA ARG A 120 5.20 15.38 23.70
C ARG A 120 3.90 16.20 23.65
N GLN A 121 2.91 15.69 22.89
CA GLN A 121 1.50 15.56 23.33
C GLN A 121 0.57 14.81 22.34
N GLY A 122 1.00 14.49 21.10
CA GLY A 122 0.14 13.81 20.10
C GLY A 122 0.30 12.29 19.95
N GLU A 123 1.27 11.67 20.62
CA GLU A 123 1.67 10.28 20.37
C GLU A 123 0.82 9.23 21.13
N SER A 124 0.21 9.62 22.26
CA SER A 124 -0.60 8.71 23.09
C SER A 124 -1.98 8.41 22.50
N ASP A 125 -2.58 9.33 21.73
CA ASP A 125 -3.95 9.18 21.22
C ASP A 125 -4.05 8.24 20.01
N ARG A 126 -2.90 7.74 19.52
CA ARG A 126 -2.84 6.83 18.37
C ARG A 126 -2.10 5.54 18.66
N THR A 127 -1.86 5.24 19.93
CA THR A 127 -1.28 3.96 20.35
C THR A 127 -2.38 2.93 20.50
N PHE A 128 -2.20 1.78 19.85
CA PHE A 128 -3.12 0.66 19.87
C PHE A 128 -2.41 -0.63 20.27
N TRP A 129 -3.17 -1.53 20.86
CA TRP A 129 -2.75 -2.85 21.27
C TRP A 129 -3.54 -3.92 20.53
N PHE A 130 -2.91 -5.08 20.41
CA PHE A 130 -3.50 -6.27 19.81
C PHE A 130 -3.06 -7.51 20.61
N ASP A 131 -4.02 -8.17 21.24
CA ASP A 131 -3.83 -9.29 22.17
C ASP A 131 -4.53 -10.60 21.73
N GLY A 132 -5.10 -10.60 20.52
CA GLY A 132 -5.82 -11.74 19.95
C GLY A 132 -4.98 -13.03 19.86
N ARG A 133 -5.55 -14.17 20.28
CA ARG A 133 -4.87 -15.49 20.29
C ARG A 133 -3.56 -15.49 21.11
N GLY A 134 -3.46 -14.64 22.12
CA GLY A 134 -2.28 -14.59 23.00
C GLY A 134 -1.06 -13.92 22.35
N SER A 135 -1.25 -13.16 21.27
CA SER A 135 -0.26 -12.18 20.83
C SER A 135 -0.13 -11.07 21.87
N GLN A 136 0.95 -10.30 21.80
CA GLN A 136 1.14 -9.10 22.62
C GLN A 136 1.81 -8.05 21.77
N THR A 137 1.02 -7.30 21.01
CA THR A 137 1.53 -6.31 20.06
C THR A 137 1.11 -4.90 20.44
N ARG A 138 2.05 -3.96 20.32
CA ARG A 138 1.81 -2.52 20.41
C ARG A 138 2.09 -1.89 19.06
N ALA A 139 1.22 -1.00 18.62
CA ALA A 139 1.39 -0.29 17.36
C ALA A 139 0.92 1.16 17.46
N THR A 140 1.39 2.01 16.55
CA THR A 140 0.89 3.37 16.36
C THR A 140 0.14 3.45 15.03
N TYR A 141 -1.09 3.95 15.06
CA TYR A 141 -1.87 4.24 13.86
C TYR A 141 -1.48 5.62 13.30
N THR A 142 -0.97 5.65 12.07
CA THR A 142 -0.43 6.89 11.49
C THR A 142 -1.55 7.72 10.85
N PRO A 143 -1.37 9.05 10.70
CA PRO A 143 -2.32 9.89 9.95
C PRO A 143 -2.60 9.42 8.53
N GLU A 144 -1.63 8.76 7.91
CA GLU A 144 -1.71 8.22 6.54
C GLU A 144 -2.46 6.88 6.48
N GLY A 145 -3.05 6.41 7.59
CA GLY A 145 -3.83 5.17 7.66
C GLY A 145 -2.99 3.89 7.77
N ASN A 146 -1.69 4.02 8.00
CA ASN A 146 -0.78 2.90 8.18
C ASN A 146 -0.72 2.47 9.65
N LEU A 147 -0.14 1.30 9.90
CA LEU A 147 0.05 0.79 11.25
C LEU A 147 1.51 0.45 11.52
N LEU A 148 2.17 1.25 12.34
CA LEU A 148 3.55 1.04 12.78
C LEU A 148 3.57 0.08 13.97
N VAL A 149 3.95 -1.17 13.76
CA VAL A 149 4.15 -2.15 14.83
C VAL A 149 5.51 -1.93 15.46
N HIS A 150 5.53 -1.75 16.78
CA HIS A 150 6.76 -1.46 17.52
C HIS A 150 7.57 -2.73 17.79
N ARG A 151 8.89 -2.60 17.83
CA ARG A 151 9.82 -3.64 18.25
C ARG A 151 9.44 -4.19 19.63
N GLY A 152 9.72 -5.47 19.84
CA GLY A 152 9.32 -6.22 21.02
C GLY A 152 7.88 -6.74 20.98
N SER A 153 7.07 -6.33 19.99
CA SER A 153 5.73 -6.88 19.77
C SER A 153 5.78 -8.35 19.42
N ARG A 154 4.87 -9.14 19.98
CA ARG A 154 4.82 -10.60 19.85
C ARG A 154 3.63 -11.03 19.00
N LEU A 155 3.90 -11.87 18.01
CA LEU A 155 2.89 -12.60 17.24
C LEU A 155 2.26 -13.69 18.12
N THR A 156 1.14 -14.27 17.66
CA THR A 156 0.52 -15.39 18.37
C THR A 156 1.49 -16.58 18.46
N PRO A 157 1.59 -17.23 19.64
CA PRO A 157 2.32 -18.48 19.80
C PRO A 157 1.52 -19.68 19.28
N LYS A 158 0.22 -19.52 19.00
CA LYS A 158 -0.64 -20.60 18.52
C LYS A 158 -0.32 -20.95 17.08
N ALA A 159 -0.60 -22.21 16.71
CA ALA A 159 -0.51 -22.66 15.33
C ALA A 159 -1.37 -21.78 14.40
N PRO A 160 -0.91 -21.51 13.15
CA PRO A 160 -1.70 -20.79 12.17
C PRO A 160 -3.03 -21.46 11.87
N ALA A 161 -4.06 -20.70 11.49
CA ALA A 161 -5.31 -21.27 10.99
C ALA A 161 -5.07 -21.94 9.62
N LYS A 162 -5.88 -22.96 9.28
CA LYS A 162 -5.76 -23.69 8.00
C LYS A 162 -5.84 -22.78 6.75
N SER A 163 -6.60 -21.70 6.84
CA SER A 163 -6.79 -20.72 5.76
C SER A 163 -5.75 -19.59 5.75
N PHE A 164 -4.77 -19.61 6.66
CA PHE A 164 -3.77 -18.57 6.76
C PHE A 164 -2.70 -18.72 5.68
N ASN A 165 -2.38 -17.62 4.99
CA ASN A 165 -1.24 -17.57 4.07
C ASN A 165 0.04 -17.23 4.85
N PRO A 166 1.04 -18.13 4.94
CA PRO A 166 2.26 -17.89 5.70
C PRO A 166 3.30 -17.02 4.97
N VAL A 167 3.11 -16.73 3.68
CA VAL A 167 4.10 -15.99 2.86
C VAL A 167 4.49 -14.64 3.48
N PRO A 168 3.57 -13.80 3.99
CA PRO A 168 3.94 -12.53 4.60
C PRO A 168 4.83 -12.69 5.84
N VAL A 169 4.51 -13.65 6.73
CA VAL A 169 5.32 -13.92 7.94
C VAL A 169 6.72 -14.40 7.55
N ARG A 170 6.80 -15.36 6.62
CA ARG A 170 8.09 -15.89 6.12
C ARG A 170 8.96 -14.80 5.52
N ARG A 171 8.38 -13.86 4.78
CA ARG A 171 9.11 -12.73 4.20
C ARG A 171 9.73 -11.84 5.29
N LEU A 172 8.98 -11.60 6.37
CA LEU A 172 9.46 -10.80 7.51
C LEU A 172 10.52 -11.53 8.34
N GLU A 173 10.41 -12.85 8.46
CA GLU A 173 11.44 -13.69 9.06
C GLU A 173 12.73 -13.69 8.24
N GLN A 174 12.62 -13.86 6.91
CA GLN A 174 13.76 -13.80 5.99
C GLN A 174 14.42 -12.41 5.94
N ALA A 175 13.63 -11.35 6.07
CA ALA A 175 14.13 -9.97 6.17
C ALA A 175 14.78 -9.66 7.53
N GLY A 176 14.66 -10.57 8.51
CA GLY A 176 15.17 -10.38 9.87
C GLY A 176 14.35 -9.41 10.72
N VAL A 177 13.14 -9.04 10.28
CA VAL A 177 12.22 -8.16 11.02
C VAL A 177 11.51 -8.93 12.14
N ILE A 178 11.22 -10.21 11.89
CA ILE A 178 10.61 -11.10 12.88
C ILE A 178 11.60 -12.22 13.21
N LYS A 179 11.81 -12.46 14.49
CA LYS A 179 12.58 -13.61 14.98
C LYS A 179 11.86 -14.21 16.19
N ASP A 180 11.71 -15.53 16.20
CA ASP A 180 11.07 -16.27 17.30
C ASP A 180 9.67 -15.72 17.66
N ASN A 181 8.87 -15.37 16.65
CA ASN A 181 7.56 -14.71 16.80
C ASN A 181 7.57 -13.33 17.47
N VAL A 182 8.71 -12.64 17.48
CA VAL A 182 8.86 -11.29 18.01
C VAL A 182 9.34 -10.36 16.90
N PHE A 183 8.73 -9.19 16.78
CA PHE A 183 9.27 -8.10 15.96
C PHE A 183 10.55 -7.59 16.62
N VAL A 184 11.70 -7.79 15.98
CA VAL A 184 12.99 -7.31 16.50
C VAL A 184 13.26 -5.86 16.12
N ASP A 185 12.58 -5.37 15.09
CA ASP A 185 12.58 -3.98 14.63
C ASP A 185 11.15 -3.45 14.50
N ASP A 186 11.00 -2.12 14.48
CA ASP A 186 9.74 -1.48 14.14
C ASP A 186 9.37 -1.79 12.67
N TYR A 187 8.10 -2.05 12.40
CA TYR A 187 7.63 -2.39 11.06
C TYR A 187 6.33 -1.68 10.71
N LEU A 188 6.35 -0.92 9.62
CA LEU A 188 5.20 -0.22 9.09
C LEU A 188 4.38 -1.11 8.16
N PHE A 189 3.18 -1.47 8.59
CA PHE A 189 2.19 -2.12 7.74
C PHE A 189 1.33 -1.08 7.02
N THR A 190 0.97 -1.40 5.78
CA THR A 190 0.12 -0.54 4.94
C THR A 190 -1.36 -0.54 5.34
N SER A 191 -1.75 -1.40 6.29
CA SER A 191 -3.11 -1.37 6.88
C SER A 191 -3.17 -2.10 8.22
N PRO A 192 -4.14 -1.75 9.10
CA PRO A 192 -4.38 -2.47 10.34
C PRO A 192 -4.72 -3.96 10.16
N SER A 193 -5.39 -4.30 9.04
CA SER A 193 -5.79 -5.69 8.75
C SER A 193 -4.61 -6.54 8.30
N THR A 194 -3.68 -5.97 7.51
CA THR A 194 -2.45 -6.66 7.13
C THR A 194 -1.61 -6.97 8.36
N ALA A 195 -1.40 -5.97 9.23
CA ALA A 195 -0.69 -6.15 10.50
C ALA A 195 -1.36 -7.25 11.35
N GLY A 196 -2.67 -7.12 11.57
CA GLY A 196 -3.45 -8.06 12.35
C GLY A 196 -3.37 -9.49 11.80
N SER A 197 -3.43 -9.69 10.49
CA SER A 197 -3.32 -11.03 9.89
C SER A 197 -1.97 -11.70 10.15
N VAL A 198 -0.87 -10.94 10.09
CA VAL A 198 0.49 -11.42 10.38
C VAL A 198 0.63 -11.79 11.85
N ILE A 199 0.14 -10.93 12.74
CA ILE A 199 0.20 -11.11 14.19
C ILE A 199 -0.67 -12.28 14.65
N TYR A 200 -1.88 -12.36 14.12
CA TYR A 200 -2.93 -13.30 14.51
C TYR A 200 -2.81 -14.67 13.83
N LYS A 201 -2.04 -14.75 12.73
CA LYS A 201 -1.86 -15.95 11.88
C LYS A 201 -3.19 -16.60 11.46
N ALA A 202 -4.21 -15.78 11.25
CA ALA A 202 -5.55 -16.17 10.83
C ALA A 202 -6.29 -14.96 10.25
N ARG A 203 -7.53 -15.17 9.81
CA ARG A 203 -8.40 -14.07 9.36
C ARG A 203 -8.60 -13.09 10.52
N CYS A 204 -8.37 -11.81 10.24
CA CYS A 204 -8.43 -10.73 11.22
C CYS A 204 -9.18 -9.55 10.60
N ASN A 205 -10.04 -8.90 11.37
CA ASN A 205 -10.58 -7.59 11.02
C ASN A 205 -9.78 -6.52 11.79
N GLY A 206 -8.87 -5.83 11.11
CA GLY A 206 -8.00 -4.85 11.75
C GLY A 206 -8.73 -3.63 12.31
N TRP A 207 -9.98 -3.35 11.94
CA TRP A 207 -10.70 -2.20 12.47
C TRP A 207 -11.31 -2.45 13.86
N THR A 208 -11.60 -3.71 14.16
CA THR A 208 -12.30 -4.11 15.39
C THR A 208 -11.40 -4.80 16.41
N MET A 209 -10.23 -5.30 15.98
CA MET A 209 -9.34 -6.08 16.85
C MET A 209 -8.19 -5.28 17.47
N TRP A 210 -7.89 -4.10 16.92
CA TRP A 210 -6.94 -3.17 17.54
C TRP A 210 -7.71 -2.23 18.45
N HIS A 211 -7.25 -2.07 19.68
CA HIS A 211 -7.90 -1.24 20.69
C HIS A 211 -6.91 -0.32 21.38
N ASP A 212 -7.37 0.83 21.82
CA ASP A 212 -6.58 1.76 22.64
C ASP A 212 -6.54 1.31 24.12
N GLN A 213 -5.95 2.15 24.97
CA GLN A 213 -5.90 1.91 26.42
C GLN A 213 -7.28 1.97 27.09
N ALA A 214 -8.26 2.66 26.49
CA ALA A 214 -9.63 2.74 26.96
C ALA A 214 -10.52 1.59 26.42
N GLY A 215 -9.96 0.66 25.64
CA GLY A 215 -10.67 -0.44 25.02
C GLY A 215 -11.48 -0.05 23.76
N LYS A 216 -11.38 1.18 23.26
CA LYS A 216 -12.05 1.59 22.02
C LYS A 216 -11.26 1.12 20.81
N THR A 217 -11.97 0.65 19.80
CA THR A 217 -11.36 0.11 18.59
C THR A 217 -10.95 1.19 17.61
N LEU A 218 -10.11 0.85 16.63
CA LEU A 218 -9.77 1.75 15.51
C LEU A 218 -11.03 2.24 14.77
N ASP A 219 -12.03 1.38 14.59
CA ASP A 219 -13.32 1.72 13.97
C ASP A 219 -14.03 2.83 14.75
N GLN A 220 -14.11 2.69 16.07
CA GLN A 220 -14.76 3.67 16.96
C GLN A 220 -13.98 4.98 17.12
N ARG A 221 -12.68 5.00 16.81
CA ARG A 221 -11.84 6.19 16.91
C ARG A 221 -11.77 6.99 15.62
N PHE A 222 -11.89 6.34 14.46
CA PHE A 222 -11.57 6.97 13.18
C PHE A 222 -12.64 6.82 12.09
N ARG A 223 -13.72 6.07 12.32
CA ARG A 223 -14.76 5.80 11.30
C ARG A 223 -16.20 6.16 11.73
N THR A 224 -16.38 6.76 12.90
CA THR A 224 -17.66 7.30 13.38
C THR A 224 -17.92 8.72 12.91
#